data_AF-A0A6G3MEK3-F1
#
_entry.id   AF-A0A6G3MEK3-F1
#
_cell.length_a   1.000
_cell.length_b   1.000
_cell.length_c   1.000
_cell.angle_alpha   90.00
_cell.angle_beta   90.00
_cell.angle_gamma   90.00
#
_symmetry.space_group_name_H-M   'P 1'
#
loop_
_entity.id
_entity.type
_entity.pdbx_description
1 polymer ?
#
loop_
_entity_poly.entity_id
_entity_poly.type
_entity_poly.pdbx_seq_one_letter_code
_entity_poly.pdbx_strand_id
1 'polypeptide(L)'
;TKIDESKSELLNPWEIDAYWLQRELNKFYNDAEYSHKKAKEVLEILKTSTDDRDVENRLMISLGHDKFSIVKILRVNKNMVLYCTLLAAAQTEDEKSHIENTMLQTPQLSQILAQVKSGSNNVKKMVKKKDEVGSAEFEGAKDSQYHTIDLETLAFKEGSHLMSNKKCHLPEGSYRKQRKGYEEIGVPAPKSIPLEENERLFPIANLPEYAQTAFSGYQNLNRIQSKILDKALFSDENLLICAPTGSGKTNAALLCIMREVGKCLTADNKINVDEFKIIYVAPMKSLVQEMVQNFSKRLSVYGINVAEMTGDHQLNREQIDQTQIIVCTPEKWDIVTRKAGEKIYTNLVRLIIIDEIHLLHEDRGPVLEALVARTIRLCEASQQLIRIVGLSATLPNYHDVACFIRVNPSSGLFYFDSAYRPVPLEQQFIGITEKKPLKSIKLMNDIVYEKLIENAGKSQVLVFVHSRKETTKTARAIRDMCLERETLGLFMRNETASSEILQSEADQTKNNELKDLLPFGFGI
;
A
#
# COMPACT_ATOMS: atom_id res chain seq x y z
N THR A 1 18.38 1.71 -40.63
CA THR A 1 17.45 1.65 -41.78
C THR A 1 16.63 2.93 -41.78
N LYS A 2 17.19 4.05 -42.25
CA LYS A 2 16.88 4.66 -43.58
C LYS A 2 15.38 4.85 -43.89
N ILE A 3 14.51 4.99 -42.89
CA ILE A 3 13.06 5.17 -43.07
C ILE A 3 12.52 6.47 -42.42
N ASP A 4 13.30 7.22 -41.63
CA ASP A 4 12.81 8.44 -40.95
C ASP A 4 13.34 9.78 -41.47
N GLU A 5 14.33 9.81 -42.38
CA GLU A 5 14.82 11.09 -42.94
C GLU A 5 13.94 11.65 -44.07
N SER A 6 13.00 10.86 -44.61
CA SER A 6 12.08 11.32 -45.67
C SER A 6 10.74 11.86 -45.15
N LYS A 7 10.46 11.73 -43.85
CA LYS A 7 9.23 12.25 -43.22
C LYS A 7 9.39 13.64 -42.61
N SER A 8 10.60 14.06 -42.31
CA SER A 8 10.88 15.39 -41.72
C SER A 8 10.80 16.56 -42.72
N GLU A 9 10.54 16.29 -44.00
CA GLU A 9 10.48 17.32 -45.06
C GLU A 9 9.05 17.71 -45.46
N LEU A 10 8.04 16.94 -45.03
CA LEU A 10 6.63 17.16 -45.33
C LEU A 10 5.97 17.99 -44.23
N LEU A 11 5.99 19.31 -44.40
CA LEU A 11 5.25 20.24 -43.54
C LEU A 11 3.79 20.29 -43.99
N ASN A 12 2.85 20.18 -43.05
CA ASN A 12 1.43 20.28 -43.39
C ASN A 12 0.94 21.73 -43.28
N PRO A 13 0.16 22.25 -44.24
CA PRO A 13 -0.32 23.63 -44.21
C PRO A 13 -1.15 24.03 -42.98
N TRP A 14 -1.81 23.08 -42.30
CA TRP A 14 -2.63 23.37 -41.11
C TRP A 14 -1.82 23.49 -39.81
N GLU A 15 -0.57 23.05 -39.79
CA GLU A 15 0.32 23.19 -38.62
C GLU A 15 0.93 24.59 -38.54
N ILE A 16 0.85 25.36 -39.63
CA ILE A 16 1.44 26.69 -39.76
C ILE A 16 0.41 27.75 -39.34
N ASP A 17 0.53 28.19 -38.08
CA ASP A 17 -0.20 29.35 -37.55
C ASP A 17 0.66 30.62 -37.58
N ALA A 18 0.08 31.75 -37.15
CA ALA A 18 0.74 33.07 -37.15
C ALA A 18 2.06 33.12 -36.35
N TYR A 19 2.27 32.19 -35.41
CA TYR A 19 3.44 32.14 -34.53
C TYR A 19 4.33 30.92 -34.77
N TRP A 20 4.01 30.09 -35.76
CA TRP A 20 4.73 28.83 -36.04
C TRP A 20 6.22 29.09 -36.26
N LEU A 21 6.55 30.09 -37.09
CA LEU A 21 7.94 30.45 -37.38
C LEU A 21 8.70 30.93 -36.14
N GLN A 22 8.04 31.69 -35.26
CA GLN A 22 8.63 32.13 -34.00
C GLN A 22 8.89 30.94 -33.07
N ARG A 23 7.95 29.98 -32.96
CA ARG A 23 8.14 28.77 -32.14
C ARG A 23 9.30 27.91 -32.64
N GLU A 24 9.43 27.74 -33.96
CA GLU A 24 10.53 26.98 -34.54
C GLU A 24 11.88 27.67 -34.31
N LEU A 25 11.95 29.00 -34.40
CA LEU A 25 13.17 29.75 -34.12
C LEU A 25 13.52 29.79 -32.62
N ASN A 26 12.53 29.77 -31.73
CA ASN A 26 12.75 29.72 -30.27
C ASN A 26 13.36 28.40 -29.79
N LYS A 27 13.35 27.35 -30.61
CA LYS A 27 14.13 26.12 -30.34
C LYS A 27 15.64 26.35 -30.47
N PHE A 28 16.05 27.36 -31.23
CA PHE A 28 17.45 27.67 -31.50
C PHE A 28 17.95 28.91 -30.77
N TYR A 29 17.06 29.84 -30.43
CA TYR A 29 17.37 31.05 -29.67
C TYR A 29 16.57 31.04 -28.36
N ASN A 30 17.27 31.14 -27.23
CA ASN A 30 16.63 31.14 -25.90
C ASN A 30 15.86 32.44 -25.58
N ASP A 31 16.07 33.50 -26.38
CA ASP A 31 15.41 34.79 -26.22
C ASP A 31 14.21 34.90 -27.17
N ALA A 32 13.02 35.08 -26.58
CA ALA A 32 11.76 35.18 -27.29
C ALA A 32 11.64 36.47 -28.13
N GLU A 33 12.23 37.58 -27.68
CA GLU A 33 12.18 38.86 -28.40
C GLU A 33 13.12 38.82 -29.62
N TYR A 34 14.30 38.23 -29.43
CA TYR A 34 15.23 37.97 -30.53
C TYR A 34 14.63 36.99 -31.57
N SER A 35 13.98 35.91 -31.11
CA SER A 35 13.27 34.96 -31.98
C SER A 35 12.15 35.61 -32.79
N HIS A 36 11.40 36.54 -32.18
CA HIS A 36 10.35 37.29 -32.87
C HIS A 36 10.91 38.21 -33.94
N LYS A 37 12.00 38.93 -33.64
CA LYS A 37 12.70 39.80 -34.61
C LYS A 37 13.24 38.97 -35.78
N LYS A 38 13.83 37.81 -35.50
CA LYS A 38 14.33 36.89 -36.52
C LYS A 38 13.22 36.26 -37.35
N ALA A 39 12.06 35.94 -36.76
CA ALA A 39 10.90 35.45 -37.51
C ALA A 39 10.41 36.48 -38.53
N LYS A 40 10.35 37.76 -38.17
CA LYS A 40 10.01 38.85 -39.12
C LYS A 40 11.04 38.99 -40.23
N GLU A 41 12.33 38.94 -39.88
CA GLU A 41 13.43 39.00 -40.86
C GLU A 41 13.35 37.83 -41.86
N VAL A 42 13.09 36.62 -41.37
CA VAL A 42 12.90 35.42 -42.21
C VAL A 42 11.68 35.55 -43.10
N LEU A 43 10.53 36.05 -42.62
CA LEU A 43 9.35 36.28 -43.46
C LEU A 43 9.63 37.28 -44.59
N GLU A 44 10.35 38.37 -44.30
CA GLU A 44 10.76 39.35 -45.32
C GLU A 44 11.73 38.75 -46.34
N ILE A 45 12.66 37.89 -45.91
CA ILE A 45 13.54 37.14 -46.81
C ILE A 45 12.71 36.23 -47.72
N LEU A 46 11.76 35.47 -47.18
CA LEU A 46 10.91 34.58 -47.96
C LEU A 46 10.05 35.35 -48.99
N LYS A 47 9.61 36.57 -48.65
CA LYS A 47 8.81 37.45 -49.51
C LYS A 47 9.61 38.10 -50.64
N THR A 48 10.85 38.51 -50.37
CA THR A 48 11.66 39.32 -51.32
C THR A 48 12.61 38.51 -52.21
N SER A 49 12.85 37.24 -51.88
CA SER A 49 13.82 36.41 -52.61
C SER A 49 13.27 35.90 -53.94
N THR A 50 14.08 35.98 -55.00
CA THR A 50 13.68 35.69 -56.38
C THR A 50 13.84 34.23 -56.80
N ASP A 51 14.83 33.51 -56.23
CA ASP A 51 15.14 32.11 -56.56
C ASP A 51 15.51 31.31 -55.29
N ASP A 52 15.44 29.98 -55.35
CA ASP A 52 15.67 29.08 -54.21
C ASP A 52 17.09 29.20 -53.64
N ARG A 53 18.08 29.48 -54.50
CA ARG A 53 19.47 29.72 -54.09
C ARG A 53 19.64 31.04 -53.34
N ASP A 54 18.86 32.06 -53.71
CA ASP A 54 18.88 33.37 -53.05
C ASP A 54 18.25 33.27 -51.65
N VAL A 55 17.14 32.51 -51.52
CA VAL A 55 16.52 32.19 -50.22
C VAL A 55 17.52 31.50 -49.30
N GLU A 56 18.18 30.45 -49.78
CA GLU A 56 19.14 29.68 -48.98
C GLU A 56 20.31 30.56 -48.51
N ASN A 57 20.91 31.34 -49.40
CA ASN A 57 22.04 32.21 -49.05
C ASN A 57 21.64 33.29 -48.03
N ARG A 58 20.50 33.96 -48.22
CA ARG A 58 20.03 35.00 -47.29
C ARG A 58 19.62 34.43 -45.93
N LEU A 59 19.00 33.25 -45.91
CA LEU A 59 18.65 32.58 -44.66
C LEU A 59 19.89 32.12 -43.89
N MET A 60 20.92 31.62 -44.59
CA MET A 60 22.20 31.23 -43.96
C MET A 60 22.94 32.44 -43.37
N ILE A 61 22.89 33.60 -44.03
CA ILE A 61 23.45 34.85 -43.49
C ILE A 61 22.66 35.32 -42.26
N SER A 62 21.33 35.24 -42.30
CA SER A 62 20.47 35.76 -41.24
C SER A 62 20.45 34.87 -39.98
N LEU A 63 20.45 33.54 -40.15
CA LEU A 63 20.29 32.56 -39.07
C LEU A 63 21.62 31.94 -38.59
N GLY A 64 22.67 32.01 -39.42
CA GLY A 64 23.97 31.37 -39.20
C GLY A 64 24.08 29.98 -39.83
N HIS A 65 25.31 29.56 -40.12
CA HIS A 65 25.62 28.28 -40.79
C HIS A 65 25.33 27.03 -39.93
N ASP A 66 25.12 27.22 -38.63
CA ASP A 66 24.81 26.20 -37.62
C ASP A 66 23.36 25.71 -37.69
N LYS A 67 22.45 26.47 -38.33
CA LYS A 67 21.00 26.20 -38.36
C LYS A 67 20.51 25.67 -39.71
N PHE A 68 21.29 24.80 -40.34
CA PHE A 68 21.00 24.27 -41.67
C PHE A 68 19.67 23.49 -41.77
N SER A 69 19.25 22.81 -40.69
CA SER A 69 18.02 22.01 -40.67
C SER A 69 16.76 22.85 -40.91
N ILE A 70 16.62 23.99 -40.22
CA ILE A 70 15.48 24.90 -40.41
C ILE A 70 15.57 25.63 -41.75
N VAL A 71 16.77 25.99 -42.20
CA VAL A 71 16.98 26.60 -43.53
C VAL A 71 16.51 25.67 -44.64
N LYS A 72 16.81 24.36 -44.52
CA LYS A 72 16.34 23.35 -45.47
C LYS A 72 14.81 23.26 -45.52
N ILE A 73 14.15 23.23 -44.35
CA ILE A 73 12.67 23.19 -44.27
C ILE A 73 12.04 24.44 -44.88
N LEU A 74 12.58 25.62 -44.56
CA LEU A 74 12.08 26.91 -45.07
C LEU A 74 12.30 27.06 -46.57
N ARG A 75 13.40 26.52 -47.11
CA ARG A 75 13.66 26.50 -48.55
C ARG A 75 12.65 25.62 -49.29
N VAL A 76 12.49 24.36 -48.86
CA VAL A 76 11.60 23.39 -49.52
C VAL A 76 10.14 23.85 -49.46
N ASN A 77 9.73 24.46 -48.35
CA ASN A 77 8.33 24.84 -48.10
C ASN A 77 8.11 26.37 -48.15
N LYS A 78 8.96 27.13 -48.86
CA LYS A 78 8.96 28.62 -48.92
C LYS A 78 7.56 29.20 -49.06
N ASN A 79 6.85 28.79 -50.12
CA ASN A 79 5.54 29.33 -50.47
C ASN A 79 4.46 28.92 -49.46
N MET A 80 4.57 27.72 -48.87
CA MET A 80 3.63 27.25 -47.87
C MET A 80 3.79 28.04 -46.56
N VAL A 81 5.01 28.15 -46.04
CA VAL A 81 5.29 28.87 -44.80
C VAL A 81 4.94 30.34 -44.92
N LEU A 82 5.33 31.00 -46.03
CA LEU A 82 5.04 32.42 -46.22
C LEU A 82 3.54 32.72 -46.26
N TYR A 83 2.80 32.06 -47.16
CA TYR A 83 1.39 32.38 -47.36
C TYR A 83 0.48 31.86 -46.24
N CYS A 84 0.79 30.70 -45.63
CA CYS A 84 0.03 30.24 -44.45
C CYS A 84 0.25 31.15 -43.24
N THR A 85 1.49 31.62 -43.01
CA THR A 85 1.78 32.56 -41.91
C THR A 85 1.11 33.92 -42.16
N LEU A 86 1.15 34.44 -43.39
CA LEU A 86 0.45 35.68 -43.76
C LEU A 86 -1.07 35.55 -43.62
N LEU A 87 -1.64 34.42 -44.07
CA LEU A 87 -3.08 34.15 -43.96
C LEU A 87 -3.53 34.04 -42.50
N ALA A 88 -2.72 33.42 -41.63
CA ALA A 88 -3.00 33.29 -40.21
C ALA A 88 -2.78 34.59 -39.42
N ALA A 89 -1.88 35.46 -39.90
CA ALA A 89 -1.56 36.75 -39.26
C ALA A 89 -2.42 37.93 -39.77
N ALA A 90 -3.22 37.74 -40.82
CA ALA A 90 -4.10 38.78 -41.37
C ALA A 90 -5.12 39.24 -40.30
N GLN A 91 -5.19 40.55 -40.07
CA GLN A 91 -6.05 41.12 -39.01
C GLN A 91 -7.41 41.55 -39.54
N THR A 92 -7.52 41.81 -40.84
CA THR A 92 -8.76 42.26 -41.49
C THR A 92 -9.25 41.24 -42.52
N GLU A 93 -10.57 41.20 -42.72
CA GLU A 93 -11.22 40.28 -43.67
C GLU A 93 -10.88 40.64 -45.12
N ASP A 94 -10.64 41.92 -45.39
CA ASP A 94 -10.17 42.43 -46.69
C ASP A 94 -8.75 41.93 -47.01
N GLU A 95 -7.80 42.02 -46.07
CA GLU A 95 -6.44 41.48 -46.23
C GLU A 95 -6.45 39.97 -46.46
N LYS A 96 -7.28 39.26 -45.69
CA LYS A 96 -7.45 37.82 -45.85
C LYS A 96 -7.99 37.47 -47.23
N SER A 97 -9.00 38.19 -47.70
CA SER A 97 -9.57 37.99 -49.05
C SER A 97 -8.53 38.26 -50.15
N HIS A 98 -7.66 39.26 -49.97
CA HIS A 98 -6.60 39.60 -50.91
C HIS A 98 -5.51 38.51 -50.98
N ILE A 99 -5.10 37.99 -49.81
CA ILE A 99 -4.16 36.87 -49.72
C ILE A 99 -4.76 35.60 -50.33
N GLU A 100 -6.04 35.29 -50.05
CA GLU A 100 -6.72 34.14 -50.65
C GLU A 100 -6.81 34.25 -52.18
N ASN A 101 -7.14 35.44 -52.71
CA ASN A 101 -7.17 35.68 -54.15
C ASN A 101 -5.78 35.51 -54.79
N THR A 102 -4.72 35.93 -54.10
CA THR A 102 -3.33 35.76 -54.55
C THR A 102 -2.93 34.28 -54.55
N MET A 103 -3.35 33.52 -53.53
CA MET A 103 -3.11 32.07 -53.47
C MET A 103 -3.89 31.30 -54.54
N LEU A 104 -5.08 31.76 -54.93
CA LEU A 104 -5.89 31.12 -55.97
C LEU A 104 -5.30 31.26 -57.38
N GLN A 105 -4.54 32.33 -57.64
CA GLN A 105 -3.92 32.59 -58.95
C GLN A 105 -2.77 31.64 -59.29
N THR A 106 -2.17 30.97 -58.29
CA THR A 106 -1.04 30.05 -58.49
C THR A 106 -1.46 28.60 -58.22
N PRO A 107 -1.25 27.64 -59.14
CA PRO A 107 -1.70 26.25 -58.98
C PRO A 107 -1.17 25.52 -57.73
N GLN A 108 0.05 25.84 -57.29
CA GLN A 108 0.64 25.25 -56.07
C GLN A 108 0.02 25.83 -54.79
N LEU A 109 -0.26 27.14 -54.77
CA LEU A 109 -0.86 27.81 -53.62
C LEU A 109 -2.35 27.51 -53.47
N SER A 110 -3.05 27.25 -54.58
CA SER A 110 -4.46 26.87 -54.55
C SER A 110 -4.67 25.47 -53.94
N GLN A 111 -3.75 24.53 -54.19
CA GLN A 111 -3.73 23.23 -53.52
C GLN A 111 -3.49 23.36 -52.00
N ILE A 112 -2.55 24.23 -51.60
CA ILE A 112 -2.27 24.52 -50.19
C ILE A 112 -3.50 25.17 -49.52
N LEU A 113 -4.14 26.13 -50.17
CA LEU A 113 -5.36 26.77 -49.67
C LEU A 113 -6.52 25.76 -49.52
N ALA A 114 -6.66 24.83 -50.46
CA ALA A 114 -7.63 23.75 -50.37
C ALA A 114 -7.32 22.78 -49.21
N GLN A 115 -6.04 22.50 -48.94
CA GLN A 115 -5.60 21.69 -47.79
C GLN A 115 -5.87 22.40 -46.45
N VAL A 116 -5.64 23.71 -46.35
CA VAL A 116 -5.99 24.50 -45.16
C VAL A 116 -7.50 24.51 -44.91
N LYS A 117 -8.31 24.75 -45.95
CA LYS A 117 -9.78 24.77 -45.85
C LYS A 117 -10.39 23.39 -45.57
N SER A 118 -9.84 22.32 -46.14
CA SER A 118 -10.30 20.94 -45.91
C SER A 118 -9.86 20.39 -44.55
N GLY A 119 -8.64 20.68 -44.09
CA GLY A 119 -8.16 20.33 -42.76
C GLY A 119 -9.02 20.94 -41.65
N SER A 120 -9.40 22.21 -41.79
CA SER A 120 -10.28 22.91 -40.84
C SER A 120 -11.69 22.27 -40.75
N ASN A 121 -12.21 21.71 -41.85
CA ASN A 121 -13.50 21.00 -41.88
C ASN A 121 -13.42 19.54 -41.41
N ASN A 122 -12.29 18.85 -41.59
CA ASN A 122 -12.09 17.49 -41.08
C ASN A 122 -11.89 17.45 -39.56
N VAL A 123 -11.30 18.49 -38.95
CA VAL A 123 -11.29 18.65 -37.48
C VAL A 123 -12.72 18.80 -36.94
N LYS A 124 -13.60 19.57 -37.62
CA LYS A 124 -15.03 19.66 -37.25
C LYS A 124 -15.82 18.36 -37.46
N LYS A 125 -15.40 17.47 -38.38
CA LYS A 125 -16.04 16.15 -38.62
C LYS A 125 -15.48 15.02 -37.73
N MET A 126 -14.21 15.05 -37.34
CA MET A 126 -13.63 14.08 -36.39
C MET A 126 -14.20 14.24 -34.97
N VAL A 127 -14.69 15.43 -34.62
CA VAL A 127 -15.42 15.66 -33.36
C VAL A 127 -16.81 15.00 -33.36
N LYS A 128 -17.48 14.89 -34.51
CA LYS A 128 -18.86 14.34 -34.62
C LYS A 128 -18.98 12.81 -34.64
N LYS A 129 -17.88 12.06 -34.85
CA LYS A 129 -17.95 10.59 -35.05
C LYS A 129 -17.63 9.76 -33.80
N LYS A 130 -17.41 10.42 -32.66
CA LYS A 130 -17.21 9.76 -31.35
C LYS A 130 -18.50 9.64 -30.52
N ASP A 131 -19.64 10.14 -31.02
CA ASP A 131 -20.89 10.30 -30.26
C ASP A 131 -21.95 9.20 -30.49
N GLU A 132 -21.60 8.03 -31.04
CA GLU A 132 -22.56 6.92 -31.22
C GLU A 132 -22.09 5.61 -30.56
N VAL A 133 -21.92 5.60 -29.23
CA VAL A 133 -22.34 4.48 -28.35
C VAL A 133 -22.61 5.03 -26.94
N GLY A 134 -23.88 5.37 -26.68
CA GLY A 134 -24.60 5.45 -25.40
C GLY A 134 -23.90 5.81 -24.09
N SER A 135 -24.11 7.04 -23.62
CA SER A 135 -24.44 7.33 -22.22
C SER A 135 -25.14 8.68 -22.11
N ALA A 136 -26.17 8.74 -21.26
CA ALA A 136 -27.13 9.82 -21.09
C ALA A 136 -26.53 11.23 -20.94
N GLU A 137 -27.35 12.19 -21.37
CA GLU A 137 -27.12 13.65 -21.39
C GLU A 137 -26.42 14.18 -20.14
N PHE A 138 -25.20 14.70 -20.32
CA PHE A 138 -24.57 15.63 -19.39
C PHE A 138 -24.42 16.97 -20.11
N GLU A 139 -25.15 17.98 -19.61
CA GLU A 139 -25.02 19.37 -20.04
C GLU A 139 -23.59 19.88 -19.82
N GLY A 140 -22.98 20.42 -20.88
CA GLY A 140 -21.93 21.44 -20.80
C GLY A 140 -20.62 21.07 -20.10
N ALA A 141 -19.79 20.23 -20.70
CA ALA A 141 -18.38 20.11 -20.30
C ALA A 141 -17.58 21.33 -20.81
N LYS A 142 -17.44 22.35 -19.95
CA LYS A 142 -16.29 23.26 -19.99
C LYS A 142 -15.01 22.43 -19.90
N ASP A 143 -13.96 22.83 -20.61
CA ASP A 143 -12.58 22.33 -20.45
C ASP A 143 -12.28 22.10 -18.96
N SER A 144 -12.18 20.84 -18.54
CA SER A 144 -11.80 20.50 -17.18
C SER A 144 -10.30 20.76 -17.05
N GLN A 145 -9.95 21.98 -16.67
CA GLN A 145 -8.59 22.31 -16.25
C GLN A 145 -8.27 21.48 -15.00
N TYR A 146 -7.43 20.46 -15.17
CA TYR A 146 -6.85 19.76 -14.02
C TYR A 146 -5.92 20.71 -13.27
N HIS A 147 -6.08 20.79 -11.95
CA HIS A 147 -5.16 21.53 -11.10
C HIS A 147 -3.99 20.63 -10.67
N THR A 148 -2.77 21.10 -10.84
CA THR A 148 -1.59 20.45 -10.26
C THR A 148 -1.60 20.65 -8.75
N ILE A 149 -1.46 19.56 -8.00
CA ILE A 149 -1.44 19.56 -6.53
C ILE A 149 -0.07 19.10 -6.05
N ASP A 150 0.42 19.72 -4.98
CA ASP A 150 1.66 19.31 -4.31
C ASP A 150 1.39 18.13 -3.35
N LEU A 151 1.82 16.94 -3.75
CA LEU A 151 1.61 15.71 -3.00
C LEU A 151 2.36 15.69 -1.65
N GLU A 152 3.49 16.39 -1.53
CA GLU A 152 4.25 16.42 -0.27
C GLU A 152 3.51 17.18 0.83
N THR A 153 2.70 18.17 0.44
CA THR A 153 1.86 18.93 1.38
C THR A 153 0.66 18.15 1.89
N LEU A 154 0.19 17.16 1.12
CA LEU A 154 -0.93 16.30 1.48
C LEU A 154 -0.49 15.09 2.31
N ALA A 155 0.78 14.71 2.23
CA ALA A 155 1.32 13.57 2.96
C ALA A 155 1.40 13.84 4.48
N PHE A 156 1.01 12.86 5.27
CA PHE A 156 1.18 12.91 6.72
C PHE A 156 2.65 12.62 7.10
N LYS A 157 3.41 13.68 7.40
CA LYS A 157 4.85 13.57 7.70
C LYS A 157 5.19 12.72 8.93
N GLU A 158 4.23 12.53 9.84
CA GLU A 158 4.40 11.73 11.07
C GLU A 158 4.19 10.23 10.84
N GLY A 159 3.73 9.81 9.65
CA GLY A 159 3.53 8.40 9.31
C GLY A 159 2.65 7.66 10.33
N SER A 160 3.13 6.51 10.80
CA SER A 160 2.47 5.70 11.84
C SER A 160 2.21 6.39 13.17
N HIS A 161 2.93 7.49 13.47
CA HIS A 161 2.75 8.26 14.70
C HIS A 161 1.67 9.34 14.60
N LEU A 162 1.07 9.54 13.42
CA LEU A 162 0.01 10.51 13.24
C LEU A 162 -1.17 10.19 14.16
N MET A 163 -1.47 11.12 15.07
CA MET A 163 -2.66 11.07 15.92
C MET A 163 -3.72 12.02 15.35
N SER A 164 -4.67 11.46 14.58
CA SER A 164 -5.78 12.24 14.01
C SER A 164 -6.72 12.80 15.11
N ASN A 165 -6.78 12.13 16.25
CA ASN A 165 -7.53 12.56 17.41
C ASN A 165 -6.75 13.58 18.27
N LYS A 166 -7.33 14.77 18.42
CA LYS A 166 -6.75 15.83 19.28
C LYS A 166 -6.88 15.55 20.78
N LYS A 167 -7.74 14.60 21.17
CA LYS A 167 -8.02 14.23 22.56
C LYS A 167 -8.06 12.70 22.70
N CYS A 168 -7.56 12.21 23.82
CA CYS A 168 -7.65 10.80 24.23
C CYS A 168 -8.53 10.72 25.48
N HIS A 169 -9.62 9.98 25.40
CA HIS A 169 -10.52 9.74 26.53
C HIS A 169 -10.10 8.45 27.24
N LEU A 170 -9.82 8.55 28.54
CA LEU A 170 -9.42 7.39 29.34
C LEU A 170 -10.65 6.74 29.99
N PRO A 171 -10.65 5.41 30.18
CA PRO A 171 -11.72 4.70 30.89
C PRO A 171 -11.92 5.21 32.33
N GLU A 172 -13.13 4.99 32.86
CA GLU A 172 -13.42 5.28 34.26
C GLU A 172 -12.49 4.50 35.20
N GLY A 173 -12.06 5.14 36.30
CA GLY A 173 -11.07 4.59 37.23
C GLY A 173 -9.61 4.79 36.81
N SER A 174 -9.35 5.37 35.63
CA SER A 174 -8.00 5.79 35.24
C SER A 174 -7.48 6.90 36.17
N TYR A 175 -6.19 6.87 36.48
CA TYR A 175 -5.55 7.86 37.36
C TYR A 175 -4.29 8.43 36.74
N ARG A 176 -3.89 9.62 37.21
CA ARG A 176 -2.66 10.31 36.82
C ARG A 176 -1.86 10.69 38.07
N LYS A 177 -0.60 10.27 38.13
CA LYS A 177 0.32 10.54 39.24
C LYS A 177 1.56 11.24 38.71
N GLN A 178 1.78 12.47 39.17
CA GLN A 178 3.02 13.19 38.90
C GLN A 178 4.10 12.69 39.86
N ARG A 179 5.25 12.26 39.33
CA ARG A 179 6.43 11.89 40.11
C ARG A 179 7.63 12.74 39.68
N LYS A 180 8.75 12.57 40.38
CA LYS A 180 9.97 13.32 40.12
C LYS A 180 10.61 12.85 38.81
N GLY A 181 10.52 13.68 37.76
CA GLY A 181 11.15 13.41 36.45
C GLY A 181 10.33 12.53 35.51
N TYR A 182 9.14 12.07 35.93
CA TYR A 182 8.22 11.34 35.08
C TYR A 182 6.76 11.49 35.55
N GLU A 183 5.85 11.13 34.67
CA GLU A 183 4.43 11.05 34.93
C GLU A 183 3.92 9.63 34.70
N GLU A 184 3.07 9.14 35.60
CA GLU A 184 2.49 7.80 35.55
C GLU A 184 0.98 7.92 35.33
N ILE A 185 0.47 7.28 34.28
CA ILE A 185 -0.95 7.14 34.00
C ILE A 185 -1.33 5.67 34.14
N GLY A 186 -2.20 5.35 35.09
CA GLY A 186 -2.75 4.00 35.25
C GLY A 186 -4.13 3.90 34.64
N VAL A 187 -4.37 2.83 33.87
CA VAL A 187 -5.66 2.47 33.29
C VAL A 187 -6.05 1.10 33.83
N PRO A 188 -7.15 0.98 34.59
CA PRO A 188 -7.53 -0.27 35.23
C PRO A 188 -7.94 -1.32 34.20
N ALA A 189 -7.79 -2.59 34.56
CA ALA A 189 -8.28 -3.68 33.73
C ALA A 189 -9.81 -3.58 33.54
N PRO A 190 -10.33 -3.68 32.31
CA PRO A 190 -11.76 -3.66 32.07
C PRO A 190 -12.41 -4.87 32.73
N LYS A 191 -13.61 -4.68 33.28
CA LYS A 191 -14.42 -5.81 33.76
C LYS A 191 -14.80 -6.66 32.56
N SER A 192 -14.53 -7.96 32.62
CA SER A 192 -14.95 -8.90 31.58
C SER A 192 -16.48 -8.86 31.45
N ILE A 193 -16.98 -8.70 30.23
CA ILE A 193 -18.41 -8.77 29.98
C ILE A 193 -18.86 -10.21 30.28
N PRO A 194 -19.85 -10.45 31.16
CA PRO A 194 -20.38 -11.80 31.37
C PRO A 194 -20.99 -12.33 30.07
N LEU A 195 -21.11 -13.65 29.93
CA LEU A 195 -21.88 -14.23 28.84
C LEU A 195 -23.36 -13.84 29.03
N GLU A 196 -24.01 -13.40 27.96
CA GLU A 196 -25.45 -13.17 27.98
C GLU A 196 -26.20 -14.51 28.16
N GLU A 197 -27.44 -14.50 28.63
CA GLU A 197 -28.19 -15.73 28.97
C GLU A 197 -28.30 -16.72 27.78
N ASN A 198 -28.29 -16.21 26.55
CA ASN A 198 -28.35 -17.00 25.31
C ASN A 198 -26.98 -17.20 24.64
N GLU A 199 -25.90 -16.64 25.18
CA GLU A 199 -24.56 -16.73 24.61
C GLU A 199 -23.83 -17.95 25.16
N ARG A 200 -23.54 -18.93 24.30
CA ARG A 200 -22.80 -20.15 24.65
C ARG A 200 -21.57 -20.29 23.76
N LEU A 201 -20.52 -20.87 24.33
CA LEU A 201 -19.36 -21.28 23.55
C LEU A 201 -19.76 -22.43 22.64
N PHE A 202 -19.37 -22.35 21.37
CA PHE A 202 -19.75 -23.34 20.37
C PHE A 202 -18.84 -24.58 20.47
N PRO A 203 -19.38 -25.79 20.72
CA PRO A 203 -18.58 -27.00 20.81
C PRO A 203 -17.96 -27.39 19.46
N ILE A 204 -16.70 -27.81 19.46
CA ILE A 204 -16.01 -28.28 18.24
C ILE A 204 -16.72 -29.50 17.64
N ALA A 205 -17.29 -30.36 18.48
CA ALA A 205 -18.06 -31.53 18.05
C ALA A 205 -19.29 -31.18 17.19
N ASN A 206 -19.78 -29.93 17.27
CA ASN A 206 -20.92 -29.47 16.48
C ASN A 206 -20.52 -28.78 15.17
N LEU A 207 -19.21 -28.61 14.91
CA LEU A 207 -18.75 -28.14 13.61
C LEU A 207 -19.00 -29.22 12.55
N PRO A 208 -19.12 -28.85 11.26
CA PRO A 208 -19.13 -29.81 10.17
C PRO A 208 -17.93 -30.76 10.25
N GLU A 209 -18.12 -32.04 9.98
CA GLU A 209 -17.11 -33.10 10.15
C GLU A 209 -15.78 -32.74 9.46
N TYR A 210 -15.85 -32.19 8.25
CA TYR A 210 -14.67 -31.74 7.50
C TYR A 210 -13.86 -30.66 8.23
N ALA A 211 -14.46 -29.86 9.11
CA ALA A 211 -13.80 -28.78 9.82
C ALA A 211 -13.27 -29.18 11.21
N GLN A 212 -13.78 -30.25 11.82
CA GLN A 212 -13.48 -30.60 13.22
C GLN A 212 -11.99 -30.90 13.45
N THR A 213 -11.35 -31.66 12.56
CA THR A 213 -9.95 -32.10 12.71
C THR A 213 -8.96 -30.94 12.75
N ALA A 214 -9.25 -29.85 12.04
CA ALA A 214 -8.47 -28.61 12.06
C ALA A 214 -8.40 -27.95 13.46
N PHE A 215 -9.36 -28.27 14.34
CA PHE A 215 -9.46 -27.81 15.72
C PHE A 215 -9.17 -28.92 16.74
N SER A 216 -8.40 -29.95 16.35
CA SER A 216 -7.94 -30.98 17.29
C SER A 216 -7.21 -30.37 18.49
N GLY A 217 -7.54 -30.87 19.69
CA GLY A 217 -7.05 -30.33 20.97
C GLY A 217 -7.92 -29.23 21.57
N TYR A 218 -8.96 -28.75 20.88
CA TYR A 218 -9.93 -27.79 21.41
C TYR A 218 -11.27 -28.46 21.68
N GLN A 219 -11.90 -28.12 22.81
CA GLN A 219 -13.26 -28.59 23.13
C GLN A 219 -14.34 -27.65 22.59
N ASN A 220 -14.11 -26.34 22.71
CA ASN A 220 -15.04 -25.31 22.28
C ASN A 220 -14.29 -24.18 21.55
N LEU A 221 -14.98 -23.50 20.65
CA LEU A 221 -14.59 -22.19 20.15
C LEU A 221 -14.64 -21.16 21.28
N ASN A 222 -13.76 -20.16 21.23
CA ASN A 222 -13.85 -19.06 22.19
C ASN A 222 -15.07 -18.16 21.90
N ARG A 223 -15.33 -17.19 22.78
CA ARG A 223 -16.50 -16.30 22.68
C ARG A 223 -16.59 -15.56 21.33
N ILE A 224 -15.48 -14.96 20.90
CA ILE A 224 -15.42 -14.21 19.63
C ILE A 224 -15.64 -15.15 18.45
N GLN A 225 -14.93 -16.29 18.42
CA GLN A 225 -15.05 -17.30 17.38
C GLN A 225 -16.48 -17.86 17.28
N SER A 226 -17.15 -18.06 18.42
CA SER A 226 -18.54 -18.53 18.46
C SER A 226 -19.49 -17.48 17.87
N LYS A 227 -19.31 -16.19 18.20
CA LYS A 227 -20.14 -15.09 17.66
C LYS A 227 -20.00 -14.89 16.15
N ILE A 228 -18.81 -15.11 15.60
CA ILE A 228 -18.56 -14.91 14.16
C ILE A 228 -18.77 -16.19 13.34
N LEU A 229 -19.01 -17.35 13.98
CA LEU A 229 -18.99 -18.66 13.34
C LEU A 229 -19.85 -18.72 12.08
N ASP A 230 -21.09 -18.24 12.19
CA ASP A 230 -22.06 -18.26 11.09
C ASP A 230 -21.53 -17.55 9.85
N LYS A 231 -20.86 -16.43 10.06
CA LYS A 231 -20.31 -15.62 8.99
C LYS A 231 -18.95 -16.13 8.52
N ALA A 232 -18.12 -16.64 9.42
CA ALA A 232 -16.80 -17.19 9.08
C ALA A 232 -16.90 -18.50 8.28
N LEU A 233 -17.73 -19.45 8.73
CA LEU A 233 -17.81 -20.80 8.17
C LEU A 233 -18.98 -20.99 7.19
N PHE A 234 -20.12 -20.33 7.41
CA PHE A 234 -21.35 -20.58 6.63
C PHE A 234 -21.73 -19.45 5.64
N SER A 235 -20.96 -18.36 5.55
CA SER A 235 -21.17 -17.27 4.58
C SER A 235 -19.93 -16.93 3.73
N ASP A 236 -20.14 -16.51 2.49
CA ASP A 236 -19.11 -15.99 1.57
C ASP A 236 -18.89 -14.49 1.67
N GLU A 237 -19.63 -13.82 2.56
CA GLU A 237 -19.44 -12.39 2.80
C GLU A 237 -18.00 -12.10 3.24
N ASN A 238 -17.47 -10.97 2.74
CA ASN A 238 -16.25 -10.39 3.25
C ASN A 238 -16.43 -10.06 4.73
N LEU A 239 -15.38 -10.24 5.53
CA LEU A 239 -15.41 -10.01 6.97
C LEU A 239 -14.38 -8.99 7.40
N LEU A 240 -14.74 -8.15 8.37
CA LEU A 240 -13.79 -7.38 9.16
C LEU A 240 -13.99 -7.74 10.63
N ILE A 241 -12.95 -8.30 11.25
CA ILE A 241 -12.97 -8.70 12.66
C ILE A 241 -12.00 -7.80 13.41
N CYS A 242 -12.54 -6.81 14.11
CA CYS A 242 -11.81 -5.94 15.02
C CYS A 242 -11.87 -6.53 16.43
N ALA A 243 -10.76 -7.05 16.92
CA ALA A 243 -10.69 -7.66 18.25
C ALA A 243 -9.32 -7.41 18.91
N PRO A 244 -9.24 -7.38 20.26
CA PRO A 244 -7.98 -7.17 20.97
C PRO A 244 -6.95 -8.26 20.63
N THR A 245 -5.66 -7.92 20.70
CA THR A 245 -4.58 -8.89 20.53
C THR A 245 -4.68 -10.01 21.56
N GLY A 246 -4.48 -11.25 21.10
CA GLY A 246 -4.66 -12.46 21.92
C GLY A 246 -6.08 -13.02 21.95
N SER A 247 -7.04 -12.39 21.27
CA SER A 247 -8.45 -12.85 21.25
C SER A 247 -8.73 -14.05 20.33
N GLY A 248 -7.69 -14.66 19.74
CA GLY A 248 -7.82 -15.84 18.90
C GLY A 248 -8.25 -15.59 17.45
N LYS A 249 -7.86 -14.45 16.86
CA LYS A 249 -8.13 -14.08 15.45
C LYS A 249 -7.58 -15.13 14.46
N THR A 250 -6.48 -15.80 14.79
CA THR A 250 -5.91 -16.92 14.02
C THR A 250 -6.90 -18.05 13.77
N ASN A 251 -7.66 -18.46 14.79
CA ASN A 251 -8.67 -19.50 14.65
C ASN A 251 -9.91 -18.99 13.89
N ALA A 252 -10.21 -17.68 13.95
CA ALA A 252 -11.23 -17.08 13.10
C ALA A 252 -10.85 -17.17 11.62
N ALA A 253 -9.58 -16.88 11.29
CA ALA A 253 -9.04 -17.12 9.96
C ALA A 253 -9.12 -18.60 9.56
N LEU A 254 -8.84 -19.52 10.47
CA LEU A 254 -8.95 -20.96 10.22
C LEU A 254 -10.39 -21.37 9.88
N LEU A 255 -11.42 -20.80 10.52
CA LEU A 255 -12.82 -21.04 10.15
C LEU A 255 -13.11 -20.60 8.71
N CYS A 256 -12.61 -19.42 8.31
CA CYS A 256 -12.74 -18.94 6.94
C CYS A 256 -12.00 -19.83 5.93
N ILE A 257 -10.81 -20.34 6.29
CA ILE A 257 -10.07 -21.31 5.48
C ILE A 257 -10.89 -22.59 5.33
N MET A 258 -11.42 -23.14 6.42
CA MET A 258 -12.21 -24.36 6.38
C MET A 258 -13.48 -24.21 5.55
N ARG A 259 -14.08 -23.01 5.47
CA ARG A 259 -15.18 -22.75 4.55
C ARG A 259 -14.78 -23.02 3.09
N GLU A 260 -13.67 -22.44 2.64
CA GLU A 260 -13.21 -22.62 1.25
C GLU A 260 -12.83 -24.07 0.99
N VAL A 261 -12.16 -24.73 1.95
CA VAL A 261 -11.85 -26.15 1.87
C VAL A 261 -13.13 -27.00 1.75
N GLY A 262 -14.17 -26.65 2.51
CA GLY A 262 -15.47 -27.34 2.48
C GLY A 262 -16.19 -27.24 1.14
N LYS A 263 -15.95 -26.19 0.34
CA LYS A 263 -16.52 -26.07 -1.01
C LYS A 263 -15.86 -27.00 -2.03
N CYS A 264 -14.62 -27.42 -1.76
CA CYS A 264 -13.85 -28.29 -2.63
C CYS A 264 -13.96 -29.77 -2.23
N LEU A 265 -14.97 -30.13 -1.42
CA LEU A 265 -15.26 -31.52 -1.08
C LEU A 265 -15.89 -32.23 -2.28
N THR A 266 -15.26 -33.33 -2.69
CA THR A 266 -15.80 -34.28 -3.66
C THR A 266 -16.88 -35.16 -3.03
N ALA A 267 -17.66 -35.86 -3.86
CA ALA A 267 -18.70 -36.78 -3.41
C ALA A 267 -18.18 -37.90 -2.47
N ASP A 268 -16.89 -38.22 -2.55
CA ASP A 268 -16.22 -39.23 -1.71
C ASP A 268 -15.60 -38.62 -0.42
N ASN A 269 -15.99 -37.40 -0.04
CA ASN A 269 -15.43 -36.65 1.10
C ASN A 269 -13.91 -36.39 1.03
N LYS A 270 -13.33 -36.39 -0.18
CA LYS A 270 -11.94 -35.96 -0.41
C LYS A 270 -11.89 -34.51 -0.84
N ILE A 271 -10.85 -33.79 -0.44
CA ILE A 271 -10.65 -32.38 -0.80
C ILE A 271 -9.95 -32.31 -2.17
N ASN A 272 -10.53 -31.58 -3.11
CA ASN A 272 -9.87 -31.25 -4.37
C ASN A 272 -8.91 -30.07 -4.16
N VAL A 273 -7.64 -30.38 -3.94
CA VAL A 273 -6.59 -29.41 -3.59
C VAL A 273 -6.11 -28.55 -4.78
N ASP A 274 -6.53 -28.86 -6.00
CA ASP A 274 -6.10 -28.15 -7.21
C ASP A 274 -7.07 -27.01 -7.61
N GLU A 275 -8.26 -26.93 -6.99
CA GLU A 275 -9.32 -25.98 -7.38
C GLU A 275 -9.25 -24.63 -6.69
N PHE A 276 -8.40 -24.47 -5.67
CA PHE A 276 -8.37 -23.27 -4.86
C PHE A 276 -6.96 -22.89 -4.39
N LYS A 277 -6.78 -21.59 -4.18
CA LYS A 277 -5.67 -21.03 -3.43
C LYS A 277 -6.16 -20.02 -2.40
N ILE A 278 -5.49 -19.97 -1.26
CA ILE A 278 -5.75 -19.04 -0.16
C ILE A 278 -4.48 -18.25 0.09
N ILE A 279 -4.63 -16.93 0.19
CA ILE A 279 -3.52 -16.03 0.49
C ILE A 279 -3.70 -15.53 1.92
N TYR A 280 -2.70 -15.76 2.76
CA TYR A 280 -2.63 -15.20 4.10
C TYR A 280 -1.54 -14.13 4.14
N VAL A 281 -1.95 -12.88 4.30
CA VAL A 281 -1.05 -11.73 4.36
C VAL A 281 -0.82 -11.37 5.82
N ALA A 282 0.43 -11.44 6.27
CA ALA A 282 0.81 -11.09 7.64
C ALA A 282 1.87 -9.95 7.65
N PRO A 283 1.85 -9.05 8.64
CA PRO A 283 2.70 -7.85 8.65
C PRO A 283 4.21 -8.13 8.75
N MET A 284 4.59 -9.18 9.48
CA MET A 284 5.99 -9.47 9.85
C MET A 284 6.42 -10.86 9.37
N LYS A 285 7.70 -10.99 8.97
CA LYS A 285 8.28 -12.28 8.53
C LYS A 285 8.22 -13.36 9.63
N SER A 286 8.50 -12.99 10.88
CA SER A 286 8.41 -13.92 12.02
C SER A 286 6.99 -14.48 12.18
N LEU A 287 5.99 -13.62 12.03
CA LEU A 287 4.59 -14.03 12.09
C LEU A 287 4.20 -14.91 10.89
N VAL A 288 4.73 -14.62 9.69
CA VAL A 288 4.57 -15.52 8.53
C VAL A 288 5.06 -16.92 8.85
N GLN A 289 6.27 -17.06 9.40
CA GLN A 289 6.88 -18.36 9.74
C GLN A 289 6.06 -19.11 10.80
N GLU A 290 5.64 -18.41 11.86
CA GLU A 290 4.77 -18.98 12.89
C GLU A 290 3.46 -19.51 12.30
N MET A 291 2.86 -18.74 11.39
CA MET A 291 1.58 -19.09 10.77
C MET A 291 1.71 -20.25 9.78
N VAL A 292 2.81 -20.34 9.04
CA VAL A 292 3.12 -21.51 8.20
C VAL A 292 3.23 -22.75 9.06
N GLN A 293 3.96 -22.71 10.18
CA GLN A 293 4.10 -23.85 11.08
C GLN A 293 2.75 -24.27 11.68
N ASN A 294 1.97 -23.30 12.16
CA ASN A 294 0.67 -23.55 12.77
C ASN A 294 -0.34 -24.14 11.77
N PHE A 295 -0.49 -23.52 10.60
CA PHE A 295 -1.42 -24.02 9.58
C PHE A 295 -0.95 -25.33 8.95
N SER A 296 0.35 -25.53 8.71
CA SER A 296 0.86 -26.82 8.22
C SER A 296 0.53 -27.95 9.18
N LYS A 297 0.73 -27.72 10.49
CA LYS A 297 0.41 -28.72 11.51
C LYS A 297 -1.08 -29.08 11.52
N ARG A 298 -1.96 -28.08 11.43
CA ARG A 298 -3.42 -28.28 11.49
C ARG A 298 -4.02 -28.81 10.20
N LEU A 299 -3.44 -28.47 9.05
CA LEU A 299 -4.03 -28.72 7.74
C LEU A 299 -3.40 -29.88 6.96
N SER A 300 -2.26 -30.40 7.42
CA SER A 300 -1.58 -31.57 6.82
C SER A 300 -2.48 -32.80 6.70
N VAL A 301 -3.37 -33.02 7.66
CA VAL A 301 -4.35 -34.13 7.66
C VAL A 301 -5.33 -34.08 6.48
N TYR A 302 -5.47 -32.91 5.84
CA TYR A 302 -6.33 -32.69 4.68
C TYR A 302 -5.55 -32.77 3.36
N GLY A 303 -4.24 -33.05 3.38
CA GLY A 303 -3.38 -33.00 2.21
C GLY A 303 -3.11 -31.57 1.69
N ILE A 304 -3.38 -30.56 2.51
CA ILE A 304 -3.20 -29.14 2.17
C ILE A 304 -1.76 -28.74 2.49
N ASN A 305 -1.06 -28.23 1.48
CA ASN A 305 0.27 -27.68 1.62
C ASN A 305 0.22 -26.17 1.92
N VAL A 306 1.00 -25.77 2.92
CA VAL A 306 1.15 -24.37 3.33
C VAL A 306 2.61 -23.98 3.14
N ALA A 307 2.88 -22.88 2.43
CA ALA A 307 4.24 -22.42 2.19
C ALA A 307 4.42 -20.93 2.47
N GLU A 308 5.63 -20.59 2.88
CA GLU A 308 6.08 -19.20 3.03
C GLU A 308 6.43 -18.60 1.67
N MET A 309 6.02 -17.35 1.46
CA MET A 309 6.53 -16.52 0.37
C MET A 309 6.92 -15.14 0.90
N THR A 310 8.22 -14.91 1.10
CA THR A 310 8.77 -13.65 1.61
C THR A 310 9.84 -13.10 0.66
N GLY A 311 10.51 -12.01 1.05
CA GLY A 311 11.61 -11.44 0.28
C GLY A 311 12.74 -12.46 0.02
N ASP A 312 13.04 -13.30 1.01
CA ASP A 312 14.17 -14.23 0.99
C ASP A 312 13.78 -15.60 0.41
N HIS A 313 12.50 -15.97 0.50
CA HIS A 313 11.96 -17.23 -0.02
C HIS A 313 11.03 -16.99 -1.21
N GLN A 314 11.50 -17.35 -2.40
CA GLN A 314 10.69 -17.36 -3.62
C GLN A 314 10.30 -18.81 -3.95
N LEU A 315 9.01 -19.05 -4.06
CA LEU A 315 8.51 -20.32 -4.56
C LEU A 315 8.66 -20.35 -6.08
N ASN A 316 9.13 -21.46 -6.61
CA ASN A 316 9.10 -21.70 -8.05
C ASN A 316 7.67 -22.06 -8.49
N ARG A 317 7.43 -22.11 -9.81
CA ARG A 317 6.11 -22.40 -10.38
C ARG A 317 5.51 -23.72 -9.87
N GLU A 318 6.30 -24.79 -9.86
CA GLU A 318 5.87 -26.12 -9.42
C GLU A 318 5.48 -26.13 -7.93
N GLN A 319 6.25 -25.45 -7.08
CA GLN A 319 5.95 -25.29 -5.66
C GLN A 319 4.68 -24.47 -5.44
N ILE A 320 4.46 -23.41 -6.22
CA ILE A 320 3.23 -22.61 -6.15
C ILE A 320 2.03 -23.47 -6.53
N ASP A 321 2.14 -24.28 -7.59
CA ASP A 321 1.06 -25.16 -8.04
C ASP A 321 0.69 -26.16 -6.95
N GLN A 322 1.68 -26.81 -6.32
CA GLN A 322 1.49 -27.77 -5.23
C GLN A 322 1.03 -27.15 -3.90
N THR A 323 1.10 -25.83 -3.74
CA THR A 323 0.75 -25.12 -2.51
C THR A 323 -0.66 -24.52 -2.60
N GLN A 324 -1.51 -24.84 -1.62
CA GLN A 324 -2.88 -24.32 -1.54
C GLN A 324 -2.94 -23.04 -0.70
N ILE A 325 -2.15 -22.94 0.37
CA ILE A 325 -2.13 -21.77 1.25
C ILE A 325 -0.76 -21.11 1.21
N ILE A 326 -0.72 -19.86 0.73
CA ILE A 326 0.50 -19.07 0.65
C ILE A 326 0.46 -18.02 1.74
N VAL A 327 1.41 -18.09 2.67
CA VAL A 327 1.57 -17.12 3.76
C VAL A 327 2.68 -16.15 3.38
N CYS A 328 2.41 -14.85 3.33
CA CYS A 328 3.33 -13.86 2.77
C CYS A 328 3.22 -12.49 3.44
N THR A 329 4.19 -11.61 3.15
CA THR A 329 4.08 -10.19 3.53
C THR A 329 3.32 -9.38 2.48
N PRO A 330 2.71 -8.23 2.85
CA PRO A 330 2.02 -7.35 1.91
C PRO A 330 2.85 -7.01 0.67
N GLU A 331 4.12 -6.65 0.86
CA GLU A 331 5.03 -6.24 -0.23
C GLU A 331 5.28 -7.39 -1.19
N LYS A 332 5.44 -8.60 -0.64
CA LYS A 332 5.75 -9.76 -1.46
C LYS A 332 4.56 -10.10 -2.35
N TRP A 333 3.35 -10.09 -1.80
CA TRP A 333 2.14 -10.32 -2.58
C TRP A 333 1.85 -9.18 -3.57
N ASP A 334 2.15 -7.93 -3.22
CA ASP A 334 2.04 -6.80 -4.14
C ASP A 334 3.00 -6.96 -5.34
N ILE A 335 4.25 -7.36 -5.12
CA ILE A 335 5.21 -7.63 -6.20
C ILE A 335 4.73 -8.75 -7.13
N VAL A 336 4.22 -9.84 -6.54
CA VAL A 336 3.69 -11.02 -7.27
C VAL A 336 2.53 -10.61 -8.17
N THR A 337 1.53 -9.93 -7.59
CA THR A 337 0.32 -9.50 -8.32
C THR A 337 0.57 -8.40 -9.36
N ARG A 338 1.71 -7.69 -9.31
CA ARG A 338 2.14 -6.76 -10.37
C ARG A 338 2.74 -7.46 -11.60
N LYS A 339 3.28 -8.68 -11.46
CA LYS A 339 3.91 -9.39 -12.58
C LYS A 339 2.85 -10.09 -13.44
N ALA A 340 2.72 -9.66 -14.69
CA ALA A 340 1.68 -10.14 -15.61
C ALA A 340 1.70 -11.67 -15.87
N GLY A 341 2.84 -12.34 -15.67
CA GLY A 341 2.97 -13.79 -15.85
C GLY A 341 2.35 -14.64 -14.75
N GLU A 342 2.08 -14.07 -13.57
CA GLU A 342 1.56 -14.80 -12.41
C GLU A 342 0.01 -14.79 -12.34
N LYS A 343 -0.65 -14.21 -13.37
CA LYS A 343 -2.12 -14.16 -13.50
C LYS A 343 -2.80 -15.53 -13.49
N ILE A 344 -2.07 -16.59 -13.84
CA ILE A 344 -2.62 -17.96 -13.87
C ILE A 344 -3.01 -18.40 -12.45
N TYR A 345 -2.19 -18.10 -11.45
CA TYR A 345 -2.45 -18.52 -10.06
C TYR A 345 -3.44 -17.60 -9.35
N THR A 346 -3.49 -16.31 -9.73
CA THR A 346 -4.45 -15.37 -9.13
C THR A 346 -5.90 -15.74 -9.44
N ASN A 347 -6.17 -16.47 -10.53
CA ASN A 347 -7.51 -16.93 -10.90
C ASN A 347 -8.03 -18.07 -9.99
N LEU A 348 -7.13 -18.81 -9.34
CA LEU A 348 -7.49 -19.86 -8.38
C LEU A 348 -7.67 -19.31 -6.96
N VAL A 349 -7.29 -18.05 -6.71
CA VAL A 349 -7.45 -17.44 -5.40
C VAL A 349 -8.95 -17.31 -5.10
N ARG A 350 -9.38 -17.86 -3.96
CA ARG A 350 -10.77 -17.78 -3.48
C ARG A 350 -10.89 -16.98 -2.20
N LEU A 351 -9.83 -16.92 -1.41
CA LEU A 351 -9.79 -16.21 -0.15
C LEU A 351 -8.46 -15.47 0.02
N ILE A 352 -8.56 -14.20 0.45
CA ILE A 352 -7.44 -13.41 0.93
C ILE A 352 -7.74 -13.00 2.38
N ILE A 353 -6.88 -13.42 3.29
CA ILE A 353 -6.90 -12.99 4.69
C ILE A 353 -5.80 -11.95 4.87
N ILE A 354 -6.16 -10.78 5.38
CA ILE A 354 -5.24 -9.70 5.72
C ILE A 354 -5.18 -9.62 7.24
N ASP A 355 -4.13 -10.19 7.82
CA ASP A 355 -3.87 -10.10 9.24
C ASP A 355 -3.28 -8.74 9.61
N GLU A 356 -3.68 -8.25 10.77
CA GLU A 356 -3.32 -6.92 11.27
C GLU A 356 -3.56 -5.80 10.23
N ILE A 357 -4.75 -5.78 9.60
CA ILE A 357 -5.13 -4.81 8.54
C ILE A 357 -5.02 -3.34 8.96
N HIS A 358 -4.94 -3.05 10.26
CA HIS A 358 -4.62 -1.72 10.77
C HIS A 358 -3.22 -1.23 10.39
N LEU A 359 -2.37 -2.09 9.82
CA LEU A 359 -1.15 -1.68 9.12
C LEU A 359 -1.41 -0.62 8.04
N LEU A 360 -2.67 -0.42 7.61
CA LEU A 360 -3.12 0.73 6.83
C LEU A 360 -2.68 2.09 7.42
N HIS A 361 -2.53 2.20 8.75
CA HIS A 361 -2.07 3.44 9.40
C HIS A 361 -0.54 3.58 9.45
N GLU A 362 0.23 2.58 8.99
CA GLU A 362 1.68 2.65 8.91
C GLU A 362 2.17 3.09 7.53
N ASP A 363 3.47 3.39 7.39
CA ASP A 363 4.10 3.77 6.11
C ASP A 363 3.95 2.69 5.02
N ARG A 364 3.68 1.44 5.44
CA ARG A 364 3.41 0.28 4.58
C ARG A 364 1.94 0.15 4.17
N GLY A 365 1.03 0.96 4.74
CA GLY A 365 -0.39 0.99 4.44
C GLY A 365 -0.73 1.08 2.94
N PRO A 366 -0.05 1.94 2.14
CA PRO A 366 -0.30 2.04 0.70
C PRO A 366 -0.08 0.73 -0.07
N VAL A 367 0.72 -0.20 0.45
CA VAL A 367 0.91 -1.53 -0.13
C VAL A 367 -0.36 -2.38 0.02
N LEU A 368 -1.00 -2.33 1.20
CA LEU A 368 -2.28 -2.99 1.43
C LEU A 368 -3.41 -2.34 0.62
N GLU A 369 -3.43 -1.01 0.51
CA GLU A 369 -4.36 -0.29 -0.37
C GLU A 369 -4.27 -0.75 -1.81
N ALA A 370 -3.05 -0.80 -2.35
CA ALA A 370 -2.81 -1.25 -3.72
C ALA A 370 -3.24 -2.71 -3.92
N LEU A 371 -2.99 -3.58 -2.94
CA LEU A 371 -3.38 -4.99 -2.96
C LEU A 371 -4.90 -5.16 -3.01
N VAL A 372 -5.62 -4.55 -2.06
CA VAL A 372 -7.09 -4.65 -1.98
C VAL A 372 -7.74 -4.02 -3.21
N ALA A 373 -7.31 -2.81 -3.61
CA ALA A 373 -7.86 -2.14 -4.78
C ALA A 373 -7.66 -2.97 -6.07
N ARG A 374 -6.50 -3.62 -6.22
CA ARG A 374 -6.22 -4.52 -7.35
C ARG A 374 -7.08 -5.78 -7.28
N THR A 375 -7.26 -6.37 -6.12
CA THR A 375 -8.14 -7.55 -5.94
C THR A 375 -9.59 -7.21 -6.27
N ILE A 376 -10.12 -6.09 -5.78
CA ILE A 376 -11.51 -5.66 -6.08
C ILE A 376 -11.67 -5.43 -7.58
N ARG A 377 -10.74 -4.68 -8.20
CA ARG A 377 -10.77 -4.43 -9.64
C ARG A 377 -10.63 -5.71 -10.46
N LEU A 378 -9.85 -6.68 -9.99
CA LEU A 378 -9.75 -8.00 -10.60
C LEU A 378 -11.07 -8.74 -10.53
N CYS A 379 -11.75 -8.73 -9.37
CA CYS A 379 -13.07 -9.35 -9.21
C CYS A 379 -14.11 -8.73 -10.15
N GLU A 380 -14.11 -7.40 -10.28
CA GLU A 380 -15.00 -6.68 -11.21
C GLU A 380 -14.71 -7.07 -12.68
N ALA A 381 -13.44 -7.20 -13.06
CA ALA A 381 -13.04 -7.54 -14.42
C ALA A 381 -13.26 -9.02 -14.77
N SER A 382 -12.99 -9.95 -13.83
CA SER A 382 -13.09 -11.39 -14.06
C SER A 382 -14.47 -11.96 -13.73
N GLN A 383 -15.32 -11.21 -13.03
CA GLN A 383 -16.59 -11.68 -12.45
C GLN A 383 -16.42 -12.89 -11.51
N GLN A 384 -15.20 -13.13 -11.02
CA GLN A 384 -14.91 -14.14 -10.00
C GLN A 384 -14.68 -13.44 -8.67
N LEU A 385 -15.56 -13.71 -7.70
CA LEU A 385 -15.46 -13.13 -6.37
C LEU A 385 -14.32 -13.78 -5.58
N ILE A 386 -13.48 -12.94 -4.99
CA ILE A 386 -12.47 -13.32 -4.02
C ILE A 386 -12.94 -12.82 -2.66
N ARG A 387 -13.12 -13.74 -1.72
CA ARG A 387 -13.49 -13.40 -0.36
C ARG A 387 -12.34 -12.69 0.34
N ILE A 388 -12.61 -11.56 0.98
CA ILE A 388 -11.61 -10.79 1.74
C ILE A 388 -11.98 -10.82 3.23
N VAL A 389 -11.01 -11.21 4.05
CA VAL A 389 -11.16 -11.23 5.52
C VAL A 389 -10.08 -10.35 6.13
N GLY A 390 -10.46 -9.21 6.69
CA GLY A 390 -9.59 -8.35 7.47
C GLY A 390 -9.61 -8.72 8.94
N LEU A 391 -8.44 -8.95 9.54
CA LEU A 391 -8.28 -9.10 10.99
C LEU A 391 -7.60 -7.85 11.51
N SER A 392 -8.19 -7.20 12.51
CA SER A 392 -7.66 -5.94 13.03
C SER A 392 -7.63 -5.89 14.54
N ALA A 393 -6.75 -5.04 15.08
CA ALA A 393 -6.88 -4.51 16.41
C ALA A 393 -8.11 -3.58 16.49
N THR A 394 -8.52 -3.26 17.70
CA THR A 394 -9.63 -2.33 17.96
C THR A 394 -9.15 -0.90 17.72
N LEU A 395 -9.38 -0.38 16.52
CA LEU A 395 -9.01 0.98 16.14
C LEU A 395 -10.21 1.81 15.70
N PRO A 396 -10.14 3.15 15.81
CA PRO A 396 -11.12 4.04 15.20
C PRO A 396 -11.15 3.84 13.66
N ASN A 397 -12.20 4.35 13.01
CA ASN A 397 -12.39 4.28 11.56
C ASN A 397 -12.57 2.86 11.00
N TYR A 398 -12.90 1.87 11.83
CA TYR A 398 -13.14 0.50 11.38
C TYR A 398 -14.29 0.39 10.37
N HIS A 399 -15.27 1.30 10.39
CA HIS A 399 -16.31 1.39 9.37
C HIS A 399 -15.74 1.77 7.99
N ASP A 400 -14.74 2.64 7.95
CA ASP A 400 -14.08 3.04 6.70
C ASP A 400 -13.25 1.88 6.14
N VAL A 401 -12.55 1.15 7.02
CA VAL A 401 -11.85 -0.09 6.65
C VAL A 401 -12.84 -1.13 6.11
N ALA A 402 -14.01 -1.29 6.76
CA ALA A 402 -15.05 -2.19 6.29
C ALA A 402 -15.54 -1.82 4.88
N CYS A 403 -15.78 -0.54 4.64
CA CYS A 403 -16.14 -0.02 3.31
C CYS A 403 -15.04 -0.31 2.28
N PHE A 404 -13.78 -0.04 2.64
CA PHE A 404 -12.60 -0.24 1.81
C PHE A 404 -12.45 -1.71 1.34
N ILE A 405 -12.69 -2.70 2.21
CA ILE A 405 -12.67 -4.13 1.83
C ILE A 405 -14.07 -4.68 1.43
N ARG A 406 -15.05 -3.82 1.14
CA ARG A 406 -16.40 -4.19 0.69
C ARG A 406 -17.15 -5.12 1.65
N VAL A 407 -16.95 -4.95 2.96
CA VAL A 407 -17.69 -5.66 4.01
C VAL A 407 -19.06 -5.01 4.19
N ASN A 408 -20.10 -5.83 4.29
CA ASN A 408 -21.43 -5.36 4.67
C ASN A 408 -21.43 -5.03 6.18
N PRO A 409 -21.67 -3.77 6.59
CA PRO A 409 -21.61 -3.37 8.00
C PRO A 409 -22.64 -4.09 8.89
N SER A 410 -23.75 -4.57 8.33
CA SER A 410 -24.82 -5.23 9.09
C SER A 410 -24.55 -6.72 9.35
N SER A 411 -23.72 -7.36 8.54
CA SER A 411 -23.54 -8.82 8.56
C SER A 411 -22.10 -9.29 8.66
N GLY A 412 -21.14 -8.58 8.06
CA GLY A 412 -19.74 -8.99 8.00
C GLY A 412 -18.79 -8.17 8.88
N LEU A 413 -19.28 -7.10 9.52
CA LEU A 413 -18.48 -6.26 10.41
C LEU A 413 -18.66 -6.67 11.87
N PHE A 414 -17.57 -7.09 12.49
CA PHE A 414 -17.54 -7.47 13.90
C PHE A 414 -16.54 -6.61 14.66
N TYR A 415 -17.03 -5.90 15.67
CA TYR A 415 -16.22 -5.08 16.57
C TYR A 415 -16.35 -5.58 18.01
N PHE A 416 -15.23 -5.97 18.60
CA PHE A 416 -15.12 -6.42 19.98
C PHE A 416 -14.15 -5.51 20.70
N ASP A 417 -14.61 -4.78 21.73
CA ASP A 417 -13.76 -3.86 22.47
C ASP A 417 -12.76 -4.58 23.41
N SER A 418 -12.02 -3.80 24.21
CA SER A 418 -11.03 -4.32 25.16
C SER A 418 -11.62 -5.24 26.23
N ALA A 419 -12.93 -5.20 26.49
CA ALA A 419 -13.58 -6.05 27.49
C ALA A 419 -13.79 -7.49 27.00
N TYR A 420 -13.60 -7.76 25.70
CA TYR A 420 -13.55 -9.11 25.12
C TYR A 420 -12.17 -9.77 25.20
N ARG A 421 -11.15 -9.08 25.73
CA ARG A 421 -9.81 -9.67 25.89
C ARG A 421 -9.90 -10.85 26.88
N PRO A 422 -9.42 -12.07 26.52
CA PRO A 422 -9.55 -13.25 27.38
C PRO A 422 -8.93 -13.09 28.76
N VAL A 423 -7.81 -12.36 28.82
CA VAL A 423 -7.17 -11.94 30.07
C VAL A 423 -7.25 -10.41 30.12
N PRO A 424 -8.05 -9.81 31.00
CA PRO A 424 -8.12 -8.36 31.16
C PRO A 424 -6.73 -7.75 31.39
N LEU A 425 -6.48 -6.56 30.83
CA LEU A 425 -5.18 -5.89 30.90
C LEU A 425 -5.28 -4.63 31.73
N GLU A 426 -4.57 -4.58 32.86
CA GLU A 426 -4.22 -3.31 33.49
C GLU A 426 -3.04 -2.69 32.74
N GLN A 427 -3.10 -1.40 32.46
CA GLN A 427 -2.05 -0.68 31.72
C GLN A 427 -1.48 0.44 32.58
N GLN A 428 -0.16 0.60 32.53
CA GLN A 428 0.52 1.72 33.16
C GLN A 428 1.45 2.37 32.13
N PHE A 429 1.23 3.66 31.87
CA PHE A 429 2.03 4.46 30.95
C PHE A 429 2.94 5.37 31.76
N ILE A 430 4.24 5.31 31.49
CA ILE A 430 5.23 6.10 32.22
C ILE A 430 5.92 7.05 31.24
N GLY A 431 5.52 8.32 31.27
CA GLY A 431 6.07 9.39 30.45
C GLY A 431 7.23 10.10 31.17
N ILE A 432 8.46 9.87 30.72
CA ILE A 432 9.64 10.55 31.28
C ILE A 432 9.63 12.03 30.85
N THR A 433 9.66 12.93 31.84
CA THR A 433 9.65 14.39 31.61
C THR A 433 11.06 15.01 31.70
N GLU A 434 12.05 14.24 32.17
CA GLU A 434 13.45 14.64 32.20
C GLU A 434 14.02 14.80 30.78
N LYS A 435 14.54 15.99 30.48
CA LYS A 435 15.02 16.36 29.15
C LYS A 435 16.48 15.95 28.91
N LYS A 436 17.29 15.81 29.96
CA LYS A 436 18.71 15.46 29.83
C LYS A 436 18.86 13.96 29.50
N PRO A 437 19.42 13.58 28.33
CA PRO A 437 19.42 12.18 27.87
C PRO A 437 20.01 11.18 28.88
N LEU A 438 21.18 11.49 29.47
CA LEU A 438 21.84 10.62 30.44
C LEU A 438 21.01 10.41 31.71
N LYS A 439 20.33 11.45 32.18
CA LYS A 439 19.45 11.35 33.35
C LYS A 439 18.17 10.59 33.04
N SER A 440 17.61 10.78 31.84
CA SER A 440 16.42 10.07 31.36
C SER A 440 16.67 8.56 31.27
N ILE A 441 17.82 8.13 30.72
CA ILE A 441 18.19 6.70 30.66
C ILE A 441 18.35 6.10 32.07
N LYS A 442 19.04 6.82 32.97
CA LYS A 442 19.18 6.34 34.36
C LYS A 442 17.82 6.20 35.04
N LEU A 443 16.97 7.22 34.92
CA LEU A 443 15.62 7.22 35.47
C LEU A 443 14.76 6.10 34.87
N MET A 444 14.89 5.81 33.58
CA MET A 444 14.21 4.68 32.94
C MET A 444 14.61 3.34 33.58
N ASN A 445 15.90 3.11 33.82
CA ASN A 445 16.36 1.90 34.51
C ASN A 445 15.86 1.81 35.94
N ASP A 446 15.86 2.93 36.68
CA ASP A 446 15.33 3.00 38.05
C ASP A 446 13.84 2.64 38.07
N ILE A 447 13.05 3.16 37.11
CA ILE A 447 11.62 2.86 36.96
C ILE A 447 11.40 1.38 36.62
N VAL A 448 12.17 0.83 35.67
CA VAL A 448 12.07 -0.58 35.29
C VAL A 448 12.34 -1.48 36.49
N TYR A 449 13.37 -1.16 37.29
CA TYR A 449 13.66 -1.86 38.54
C TYR A 449 12.48 -1.78 39.53
N GLU A 450 11.92 -0.58 39.76
CA GLU A 450 10.76 -0.41 40.66
C GLU A 450 9.58 -1.30 40.22
N LYS A 451 9.23 -1.29 38.93
CA LYS A 451 8.12 -2.09 38.39
C LYS A 451 8.38 -3.59 38.41
N LEU A 452 9.63 -4.02 38.27
CA LEU A 452 10.03 -5.42 38.43
C LEU A 452 9.85 -5.88 39.87
N ILE A 453 10.30 -5.09 40.86
CA ILE A 453 10.18 -5.44 42.28
C ILE A 453 8.73 -5.50 42.74
N GLU A 454 7.83 -4.64 42.23
CA GLU A 454 6.39 -4.71 42.51
C GLU A 454 5.78 -6.09 42.19
N ASN A 455 6.32 -6.76 41.17
CA ASN A 455 5.87 -8.06 40.64
C ASN A 455 6.78 -9.24 40.99
N ALA A 456 7.94 -8.99 41.61
CA ALA A 456 8.91 -10.01 41.96
C ALA A 456 8.29 -11.07 42.89
N GLY A 457 8.52 -12.35 42.57
CA GLY A 457 7.99 -13.50 43.31
C GLY A 457 6.48 -13.73 43.19
N LYS A 458 5.75 -12.88 42.46
CA LYS A 458 4.30 -12.99 42.21
C LYS A 458 3.99 -13.41 40.78
N SER A 459 4.63 -12.76 39.80
CA SER A 459 4.35 -12.94 38.39
C SER A 459 5.64 -12.93 37.58
N GLN A 460 5.63 -13.60 36.42
CA GLN A 460 6.70 -13.46 35.44
C GLN A 460 6.61 -12.10 34.75
N VAL A 461 7.76 -11.49 34.48
CA VAL A 461 7.85 -10.19 33.80
C VAL A 461 8.65 -10.33 32.52
N LEU A 462 8.09 -9.87 31.41
CA LEU A 462 8.76 -9.82 30.12
C LEU A 462 9.11 -8.37 29.78
N VAL A 463 10.39 -8.06 29.62
CA VAL A 463 10.90 -6.73 29.32
C VAL A 463 11.29 -6.64 27.85
N PHE A 464 10.65 -5.74 27.10
CA PHE A 464 11.00 -5.48 25.70
C PHE A 464 11.95 -4.29 25.58
N VAL A 465 13.00 -4.45 24.78
CA VAL A 465 13.97 -3.41 24.44
C VAL A 465 14.18 -3.32 22.93
N HIS A 466 14.79 -2.24 22.46
CA HIS A 466 14.91 -1.94 21.03
C HIS A 466 16.12 -2.57 20.32
N SER A 467 17.06 -3.20 21.04
CA SER A 467 18.23 -3.82 20.43
C SER A 467 18.75 -5.00 21.23
N ARG A 468 19.39 -5.96 20.53
CA ARG A 468 20.01 -7.15 21.15
C ARG A 468 21.05 -6.79 22.21
N LYS A 469 21.83 -5.72 21.97
CA LYS A 469 22.84 -5.24 22.93
C LYS A 469 22.20 -4.62 24.17
N GLU A 470 21.07 -3.92 24.00
CA GLU A 470 20.32 -3.37 25.13
C GLU A 470 19.68 -4.50 25.95
N THR A 471 19.32 -5.64 25.35
CA THR A 471 18.75 -6.80 26.08
C THR A 471 19.69 -7.26 27.18
N THR A 472 20.94 -7.55 26.84
CA THR A 472 21.96 -7.96 27.82
C THR A 472 22.27 -6.85 28.81
N LYS A 473 22.37 -5.60 28.34
CA LYS A 473 22.74 -4.46 29.16
C LYS A 473 21.68 -4.13 30.22
N THR A 474 20.40 -4.10 29.83
CA THR A 474 19.28 -3.87 30.75
C THR A 474 19.14 -5.02 31.73
N ALA A 475 19.24 -6.27 31.28
CA ALA A 475 19.19 -7.44 32.17
C ALA A 475 20.31 -7.42 33.23
N ARG A 476 21.55 -7.13 32.84
CA ARG A 476 22.66 -6.95 33.79
C ARG A 476 22.45 -5.76 34.71
N ALA A 477 22.02 -4.61 34.19
CA ALA A 477 21.76 -3.43 35.02
C ALA A 477 20.71 -3.71 36.10
N ILE A 478 19.62 -4.40 35.76
CA ILE A 478 18.60 -4.81 36.72
C ILE A 478 19.17 -5.78 37.75
N ARG A 479 19.90 -6.82 37.31
CA ARG A 479 20.54 -7.78 38.23
C ARG A 479 21.49 -7.06 39.20
N ASP A 480 22.35 -6.18 38.69
CA ASP A 480 23.32 -5.44 39.50
C ASP A 480 22.60 -4.51 40.51
N MET A 481 21.49 -3.88 40.11
CA MET A 481 20.63 -3.13 41.04
C MET A 481 19.97 -4.03 42.09
N CYS A 482 19.57 -5.25 41.73
CA CYS A 482 19.02 -6.22 42.68
C CYS A 482 20.08 -6.72 43.67
N LEU A 483 21.33 -6.88 43.23
CA LEU A 483 22.47 -7.21 44.07
C LEU A 483 22.80 -6.07 45.04
N GLU A 484 22.91 -4.84 44.53
CA GLU A 484 23.21 -3.64 45.34
C GLU A 484 22.15 -3.38 46.42
N ARG A 485 20.88 -3.72 46.15
CA ARG A 485 19.75 -3.50 47.06
C ARG A 485 19.29 -4.76 47.80
N GLU A 486 20.03 -5.86 47.68
CA GLU A 486 19.73 -7.15 48.35
C GLU A 486 18.33 -7.71 48.07
N THR A 487 17.77 -7.46 46.87
CA THR A 487 16.41 -7.90 46.48
C THR A 487 16.38 -9.13 45.58
N LEU A 488 17.55 -9.70 45.26
CA LEU A 488 17.65 -10.78 44.28
C LEU A 488 16.93 -12.07 44.70
N GLY A 489 16.86 -12.35 46.01
CA GLY A 489 16.11 -13.47 46.58
C GLY A 489 14.58 -13.38 46.43
N LEU A 490 14.04 -12.27 45.91
CA LEU A 490 12.62 -12.14 45.61
C LEU A 490 12.23 -12.86 44.30
N PHE A 491 13.16 -12.98 43.36
CA PHE A 491 12.91 -13.63 42.06
C PHE A 491 13.04 -15.14 42.16
N MET A 492 14.05 -15.59 42.91
CA MET A 492 14.37 -16.99 43.12
C MET A 492 14.19 -17.32 44.60
N ARG A 493 13.25 -18.20 44.92
CA ARG A 493 13.15 -18.76 46.28
C ARG A 493 14.29 -19.77 46.45
N ASN A 494 15.13 -19.55 47.46
CA ASN A 494 16.21 -20.46 47.81
C ASN A 494 15.66 -21.89 48.01
N GLU A 495 16.42 -22.89 47.56
CA GLU A 495 16.11 -24.33 47.71
C GLU A 495 14.86 -24.84 46.95
N THR A 496 14.50 -24.18 45.84
CA THR A 496 13.48 -24.72 44.93
C THR A 496 14.13 -25.55 43.82
N ALA A 497 13.45 -26.61 43.38
CA ALA A 497 13.85 -27.41 42.21
C ALA A 497 14.13 -26.53 40.97
N SER A 498 13.41 -25.41 40.83
CA SER A 498 13.64 -24.43 39.77
C SER A 498 15.03 -23.79 39.82
N SER A 499 15.60 -23.56 41.00
CA SER A 499 16.94 -22.98 41.14
C SER A 499 18.03 -23.95 40.71
N GLU A 500 17.92 -25.23 41.09
CA GLU A 500 18.86 -26.27 40.67
C GLU A 500 18.79 -26.52 39.16
N ILE A 501 17.57 -26.52 38.60
CA ILE A 501 17.37 -26.64 37.15
C ILE A 501 18.03 -25.46 36.43
N LEU A 502 17.76 -24.22 36.84
CA LEU A 502 18.35 -23.05 36.20
C LEU A 502 19.88 -23.03 36.31
N GLN A 503 20.44 -23.54 37.40
CA GLN A 503 21.88 -23.65 37.57
C GLN A 503 22.48 -24.72 36.64
N SER A 504 21.84 -25.89 36.55
CA SER A 504 22.22 -26.94 35.58
C SER A 504 22.12 -26.46 34.13
N GLU A 505 21.02 -25.80 33.76
CA GLU A 505 20.82 -25.25 32.41
C GLU A 505 21.80 -24.10 32.11
N ALA A 506 22.13 -23.27 33.10
CA ALA A 506 23.16 -22.25 32.96
C ALA A 506 24.53 -22.87 32.64
N ASP A 507 24.85 -24.02 33.22
CA ASP A 507 26.10 -24.73 32.95
C ASP A 507 26.14 -25.37 31.56
N GLN A 508 25.01 -25.83 31.04
CA GLN A 508 24.89 -26.38 29.68
C GLN A 508 24.81 -25.31 28.59
N THR A 509 24.46 -24.07 28.96
CA THR A 509 24.28 -22.96 28.03
C THR A 509 25.60 -22.51 27.41
N LYS A 510 25.64 -22.41 26.07
CA LYS A 510 26.82 -21.93 25.32
C LYS A 510 26.97 -20.41 25.33
N ASN A 511 25.90 -19.66 25.60
CA ASN A 511 25.92 -18.21 25.62
C ASN A 511 26.38 -17.70 26.98
N ASN A 512 27.58 -17.11 27.03
CA ASN A 512 28.18 -16.56 28.25
C ASN A 512 27.33 -15.46 28.90
N GLU A 513 26.60 -14.67 28.10
CA GLU A 513 25.72 -13.61 28.63
C GLU A 513 24.50 -14.19 29.35
N LEU A 514 23.95 -15.28 28.82
CA LEU A 514 22.82 -15.97 29.43
C LEU A 514 23.26 -16.78 30.66
N LYS A 515 24.45 -17.40 30.61
CA LYS A 515 25.05 -18.11 31.75
C LYS A 515 25.26 -17.21 32.98
N ASP A 516 25.55 -15.93 32.75
CA ASP A 516 25.74 -14.89 33.78
C ASP A 516 24.42 -14.40 34.43
N LEU A 517 23.27 -14.73 33.84
CA LEU A 517 21.94 -14.23 34.23
C LEU A 517 21.00 -15.33 34.75
N LEU A 518 21.02 -16.52 34.12
CA LEU A 518 20.12 -17.63 34.44
C LEU A 518 20.10 -18.06 35.91
N PRO A 519 21.23 -18.17 36.64
CA PRO A 519 21.22 -18.57 38.04
C PRO A 519 20.41 -17.64 38.95
N PHE A 520 20.20 -16.40 38.52
CA PHE A 520 19.48 -15.38 39.27
C PHE A 520 18.00 -15.26 38.85
N GLY A 521 17.53 -16.12 37.93
CA GLY A 521 16.16 -16.09 37.42
C GLY A 521 15.93 -15.11 36.27
N PHE A 522 16.99 -14.60 35.63
CA PHE A 522 16.91 -13.69 34.48
C PHE A 522 17.26 -14.41 33.17
N GLY A 523 16.51 -14.14 32.11
CA GLY A 523 16.76 -14.63 30.75
C GLY A 523 16.76 -13.50 29.72
N ILE A 524 17.42 -13.73 28.58
CA ILE A 524 17.56 -12.76 27.47
C ILE A 524 17.33 -13.40 26.10
#